data_AF-A0A1X9SPU2-F1
#
_entry.id   AF-A0A1X9SPU2-F1
#
_cell.length_a   1.000
_cell.length_b   1.000
_cell.length_c   1.000
_cell.angle_alpha   90.00
_cell.angle_beta   90.00
_cell.angle_gamma   90.00
#
_symmetry.space_group_name_H-M   'P 1'
#
loop_
_entity.id
_entity.type
_entity.pdbx_description
1 polymer ?
#
loop_
_entity_poly.entity_id
_entity_poly.type
_entity_poly.pdbx_seq_one_letter_code
_entity_poly.pdbx_strand_id
1 'polypeptide(L)' 'MVKVEFLGPIGVDAMELDAKNLAELKEILSQNTQISKWLELCAVSLNDEIVNDINQELKTGDKISILPPVCGG' A
#
# COMPACT_ATOMS: atom_id res chain seq x y z
N MET A 1 9.94 -3.61 9.29
CA MET A 1 8.48 -3.71 9.55
C MET A 1 7.78 -2.36 9.34
N VAL A 2 6.85 -2.31 8.38
CA VAL A 2 6.03 -1.15 8.03
C VAL A 2 4.56 -1.42 8.36
N LYS A 3 3.80 -0.37 8.64
CA LYS A 3 2.34 -0.46 8.79
C LYS A 3 1.69 -0.17 7.46
N VAL A 4 0.83 -1.06 6.98
CA VAL A 4 0.06 -0.89 5.74
C VAL A 4 -1.41 -0.74 6.07
N GLU A 5 -2.01 0.36 5.63
CA GLU A 5 -3.44 0.63 5.78
C GLU A 5 -4.13 0.74 4.42
N PHE A 6 -5.39 0.30 4.37
CA PHE A 6 -6.19 0.25 3.16
C PHE A 6 -7.38 1.18 3.33
N LEU A 7 -7.52 2.15 2.44
CA LEU A 7 -8.55 3.18 2.57
C LEU A 7 -9.80 2.84 1.74
N GLY A 8 -10.92 3.46 2.12
CA GLY A 8 -12.16 3.42 1.35
C GLY A 8 -12.73 2.01 1.15
N PRO A 9 -13.18 1.66 -0.08
CA PRO A 9 -13.89 0.40 -0.35
C PRO A 9 -13.02 -0.87 -0.32
N ILE A 10 -11.73 -0.79 0.00
CA ILE A 10 -10.86 -1.97 0.04
C ILE A 10 -11.31 -2.93 1.15
N GLY A 11 -11.74 -2.39 2.31
CA GLY A 11 -12.36 -3.16 3.40
C GLY A 11 -11.45 -4.23 3.99
N VAL A 12 -10.15 -3.96 4.07
CA VAL A 12 -9.13 -4.82 4.68
C VAL A 12 -8.53 -4.08 5.86
N ASP A 13 -8.40 -4.77 6.99
CA ASP A 13 -7.77 -4.20 8.18
C ASP A 13 -6.29 -3.90 7.94
N ALA A 14 -5.78 -2.90 8.64
CA ALA A 14 -4.37 -2.57 8.60
C ALA A 14 -3.51 -3.75 9.11
N MET A 15 -2.33 -3.92 8.53
CA MET A 15 -1.41 -5.00 8.88
C MET A 15 0.03 -4.52 8.93
N GLU A 16 0.87 -5.21 9.69
CA GLU A 16 2.30 -4.96 9.74
C GLU A 16 3.03 -5.99 8.87
N LEU A 17 3.88 -5.51 7.96
CA LEU A 17 4.61 -6.35 7.02
C LEU A 17 6.09 -6.03 7.05
N ASP A 18 6.93 -7.01 6.76
CA ASP A 18 8.34 -6.78 6.52
C ASP A 18 8.61 -6.70 5.02
N ALA A 19 9.07 -5.54 4.56
CA ALA A 19 9.36 -5.26 3.17
C ALA A 19 10.45 -4.18 3.12
N LYS A 20 11.41 -4.33 2.22
CA LYS A 20 12.54 -3.40 2.05
C LYS A 20 12.21 -2.23 1.12
N ASN A 21 11.26 -2.43 0.21
CA ASN A 21 10.83 -1.42 -0.76
C ASN A 21 9.38 -1.70 -1.20
N LEU A 22 8.82 -0.79 -2.01
CA LEU A 22 7.46 -0.95 -2.53
C LEU A 22 7.30 -2.12 -3.50
N ALA A 23 8.36 -2.55 -4.20
CA ALA A 23 8.34 -3.72 -5.08
C ALA A 23 8.07 -5.01 -4.30
N GLU A 24 8.84 -5.25 -3.23
CA GLU A 24 8.65 -6.39 -2.34
C GLU A 24 7.29 -6.33 -1.64
N LEU A 25 6.88 -5.13 -1.19
CA LEU A 25 5.56 -4.96 -0.60
C LEU A 25 4.44 -5.33 -1.58
N LYS A 26 4.56 -4.92 -2.85
CA LYS A 26 3.61 -5.29 -3.90
C LYS A 26 3.52 -6.80 -4.06
N GLU A 27 4.65 -7.51 -4.12
CA GLU A 27 4.67 -8.97 -4.25
C GLU A 27 3.94 -9.69 -3.11
N ILE A 28 4.15 -9.22 -1.86
CA ILE A 28 3.47 -9.74 -0.67
C ILE A 28 1.97 -9.48 -0.76
N LEU A 29 1.56 -8.24 -1.05
CA LEU A 29 0.14 -7.86 -1.13
C LEU A 29 -0.59 -8.55 -2.29
N SER A 30 0.10 -8.81 -3.41
CA SER A 30 -0.46 -9.52 -4.56
C SER A 30 -0.88 -10.96 -4.28
N GLN A 31 -0.37 -11.59 -3.21
CA GLN A 31 -0.80 -12.92 -2.79
C GLN A 31 -2.21 -12.93 -2.16
N ASN A 32 -2.70 -11.77 -1.70
CA ASN A 32 -4.04 -11.64 -1.15
C ASN A 32 -5.03 -11.26 -2.26
N THR A 33 -5.93 -12.17 -2.62
CA THR A 33 -6.90 -11.98 -3.71
C THR A 33 -7.88 -10.83 -3.49
N GLN A 34 -8.16 -10.46 -2.23
CA GLN A 34 -9.01 -9.30 -1.91
C GLN A 34 -8.27 -7.98 -2.15
N ILE A 35 -6.96 -7.94 -1.94
CA ILE A 35 -6.12 -6.74 -2.10
C ILE A 35 -5.65 -6.61 -3.56
N SER A 36 -5.24 -7.72 -4.19
CA SER A 36 -4.60 -7.72 -5.51
C SER A 36 -5.45 -7.06 -6.60
N LYS A 37 -6.78 -7.25 -6.56
CA LYS A 37 -7.74 -6.59 -7.47
C LYS A 37 -7.75 -5.06 -7.38
N TRP A 38 -7.23 -4.48 -6.30
CA TRP A 38 -7.16 -3.04 -6.10
C TRP A 38 -5.81 -2.45 -6.46
N LEU A 39 -4.72 -3.22 -6.34
CA LEU A 39 -3.35 -2.68 -6.41
C LEU A 39 -3.05 -1.91 -7.70
N GLU A 40 -3.58 -2.34 -8.84
CA GLU A 40 -3.36 -1.66 -10.14
C GLU A 40 -4.10 -0.32 -10.26
N LEU A 41 -5.15 -0.11 -9.47
CA LEU A 41 -5.97 1.09 -9.49
C LEU A 41 -5.57 2.09 -8.40
N CYS A 42 -4.84 1.63 -7.39
CA CYS A 42 -4.57 2.43 -6.21
C CYS A 42 -3.36 3.33 -6.38
N ALA A 43 -3.44 4.53 -5.82
CA ALA A 43 -2.26 5.30 -5.47
C ALA A 43 -1.66 4.76 -4.16
N VAL A 44 -0.37 5.04 -3.93
CA VAL A 44 0.35 4.66 -2.71
C VAL A 44 0.92 5.92 -2.09
N SER A 45 0.76 6.08 -0.77
CA SER A 45 1.47 7.10 0.00
C SER A 45 2.41 6.46 1.02
N LEU A 46 3.60 7.05 1.14
CA LEU A 46 4.56 6.77 2.20
C LEU A 46 4.56 7.97 3.16
N ASN A 47 4.21 7.74 4.43
CA ASN A 47 4.17 8.77 5.47
C ASN A 47 3.37 10.02 5.03
N ASP A 48 2.18 9.80 4.49
CA ASP A 48 1.23 10.82 4.01
C ASP A 48 1.66 11.57 2.73
N GLU A 49 2.77 11.17 2.09
CA GLU A 49 3.20 11.69 0.79
C GLU A 49 3.02 10.66 -0.33
N ILE A 50 2.43 11.07 -1.46
CA ILE A 50 2.26 10.20 -2.63
C ILE A 50 3.63 9.83 -3.21
N VAL A 51 3.84 8.54 -3.43
CA VAL A 51 5.07 7.99 -3.99
C VAL A 51 4.76 7.21 -5.26
N ASN A 52 5.60 7.38 -6.28
CA ASN A 52 5.44 6.75 -7.59
C ASN A 52 6.64 5.89 -8.01
N ASP A 53 7.70 5.86 -7.20
CA ASP A 53 8.87 5.00 -7.44
C ASP A 53 8.70 3.66 -6.74
N ILE A 54 8.54 2.59 -7.52
CA ILE A 54 8.38 1.23 -7.00
C ILE A 54 9.63 0.73 -6.24
N ASN A 55 10.79 1.34 -6.46
CA ASN A 55 12.02 1.01 -5.75
C ASN A 55 12.24 1.85 -4.48
N GLN A 56 11.29 2.73 -4.13
CA GLN A 56 11.33 3.52 -2.91
C GLN A 56 11.60 2.61 -1.69
N GLU A 57 12.71 2.88 -1.00
CA GLU A 57 13.09 2.14 0.21
C GLU A 57 12.11 2.40 1.35
N LEU A 58 11.85 1.34 2.11
CA LEU A 58 11.01 1.34 3.29
C LEU A 58 11.84 1.12 4.55
N LYS A 59 11.49 1.83 5.61
CA LYS A 59 12.14 1.79 6.90
C LYS A 59 11.18 1.33 7.97
N THR A 60 11.73 0.79 9.05
CA THR A 60 10.91 0.37 10.19
C THR A 60 10.15 1.56 10.77
N GLY A 61 8.84 1.40 10.93
CA GLY A 61 7.93 2.45 11.40
C GLY A 61 7.27 3.27 10.29
N ASP A 62 7.65 3.07 9.03
CA ASP A 62 6.97 3.74 7.92
C ASP A 62 5.51 3.32 7.82
N LYS A 63 4.66 4.29 7.47
CA LYS A 63 3.24 4.11 7.21
C LYS A 63 2.98 4.14 5.71
N ILE A 64 2.42 3.05 5.20
CA ILE A 64 1.95 2.93 3.81
C ILE A 64 0.43 3.00 3.79
N SER A 65 -0.13 3.86 2.95
CA SER A 65 -1.57 3.84 2.64
C SER A 65 -1.79 3.38 1.21
N ILE A 66 -2.72 2.46 1.02
CA ILE A 66 -3.21 2.04 -0.29
C ILE A 66 -4.53 2.77 -0.53
N LEU A 67 -4.52 3.70 -1.49
CA LEU A 67 -5.62 4.61 -1.76
C LEU A 67 -6.33 4.22 -3.06
N PRO A 68 -7.55 3.68 -3.01
CA PRO A 68 -8.31 3.42 -4.23
C PRO A 68 -8.70 4.72 -4.93
N PRO A 69 -9.01 4.70 -6.24
CA PRO A 69 -9.48 5.88 -6.95
C PRO A 69 -10.66 6.51 -6.21
N VAL A 70 -10.56 7.80 -5.95
CA VAL A 70 -11.67 8.58 -5.40
C VAL A 70 -12.47 9.17 -6.56
N CYS A 71 -13.79 8.97 -6.57
CA CYS A 71 -14.67 9.87 -7.30
C CYS A 71 -14.78 11.15 -6.49
N GLY A 72 -13.81 12.06 -6.68
CA GLY A 72 -13.95 13.43 -6.21
C GLY A 72 -15.20 14.03 -6.86
N GLY A 73 -16.20 14.37 -6.04
CA GLY A 73 -17.42 15.04 -6.48
C GLY A 73 -17.16 16.46 -6.96
#